data_AF-A0A7R9P259-F1
#
_entry.id   AF-A0A7R9P259-F1
#
_cell.length_a   1.000
_cell.length_b   1.000
_cell.length_c   1.000
_cell.angle_alpha   90.00
_cell.angle_beta   90.00
_cell.angle_gamma   90.00
#
_symmetry.space_group_name_H-M   'P 1'
#
loop_
_entity.id
_entity.type
_entity.pdbx_description
1 polymer ?
#
loop_
_entity_poly.entity_id
_entity_poly.type
_entity_poly.pdbx_seq_one_letter_code
_entity_poly.pdbx_strand_id
1 'polypeptide(L)'
;MVTSCFAFFLLSALYYAIDVRQWWSGAPFYYPGMNATIMYVGHEICGNMFPWHWSVGTMNTHMLLLSQDIWGTLGWILVAYWLHTLNFFLSL
;
A
#
# COMPACT_ATOMS: atom_id res chain seq x y z
N MET A 1 14.85 16.00 8.43
CA MET A 1 14.08 17.17 8.92
C MET A 1 13.07 17.68 7.89
N VAL A 2 13.47 17.89 6.62
CA VAL A 2 12.53 18.30 5.55
C VAL A 2 11.44 17.26 5.29
N THR A 3 11.81 15.97 5.17
CA THR A 3 10.87 14.86 4.97
C THR A 3 9.84 14.73 6.09
N SER A 4 10.26 14.98 7.34
CA SER A 4 9.38 14.93 8.52
C SER A 4 8.33 16.04 8.49
N CYS A 5 8.73 17.26 8.12
CA CYS A 5 7.81 18.40 7.94
C CYS A 5 6.71 18.08 6.91
N PHE A 6 7.12 17.57 5.74
CA PHE A 6 6.15 17.18 4.70
C PHE A 6 5.25 16.04 5.15
N ALA A 7 5.76 15.06 5.91
CA ALA A 7 4.94 13.97 6.46
C ALA A 7 3.87 14.48 7.43
N PHE A 8 4.21 15.39 8.35
CA PHE A 8 3.23 15.98 9.27
C PHE A 8 2.20 16.85 8.53
N PHE A 9 2.63 17.61 7.53
CA PHE A 9 1.73 18.40 6.69
C PHE A 9 0.75 17.50 5.92
N LEU A 10 1.26 16.43 5.29
CA LEU A 10 0.45 15.44 4.58
C LEU A 10 -0.57 14.78 5.53
N LEU A 11 -0.12 14.36 6.71
CA LEU A 11 -0.98 13.75 7.73
C LEU A 11 -2.11 14.72 8.15
N SER A 12 -1.78 15.99 8.38
CA SER A 12 -2.75 17.02 8.74
C SER A 12 -3.78 17.26 7.62
N ALA A 13 -3.34 17.31 6.37
CA ALA A 13 -4.23 17.44 5.22
C ALA A 13 -5.17 16.24 5.06
N LEU A 14 -4.65 15.01 5.21
CA LEU A 14 -5.43 13.78 5.19
C LEU A 14 -6.46 13.74 6.33
N TYR A 15 -6.06 14.11 7.55
CA TYR A 15 -6.95 14.19 8.70
C TYR A 15 -8.12 15.15 8.46
N TYR A 16 -7.83 16.34 7.94
CA TYR A 16 -8.88 17.31 7.64
C TYR A 16 -9.84 16.83 6.55
N ALA A 17 -9.33 16.22 5.48
CA ALA A 17 -10.15 15.74 4.37
C ALA A 17 -11.04 14.54 4.75
N ILE A 18 -10.51 13.59 5.52
CA ILE A 18 -11.19 12.34 5.89
C ILE A 18 -12.06 12.56 7.13
N ASP A 19 -11.51 13.07 8.22
CA ASP A 19 -12.15 13.08 9.53
C ASP A 19 -13.09 14.28 9.70
N VAL A 20 -12.65 15.48 9.31
CA VAL A 20 -13.43 16.72 9.48
C VAL A 20 -14.46 16.89 8.37
N ARG A 21 -14.05 16.70 7.12
CA ARG A 21 -14.92 16.99 5.97
C ARG A 21 -15.66 15.77 5.43
N GLN A 22 -15.28 14.56 5.86
CA GLN A 22 -15.91 13.29 5.47
C GLN A 22 -16.10 13.17 3.95
N TRP A 23 -15.20 13.79 3.16
CA TRP A 23 -15.27 13.77 1.70
C TRP A 23 -14.88 12.40 1.13
N TRP A 24 -14.19 11.60 1.94
CA TRP A 24 -13.70 10.30 1.55
C TRP A 24 -13.60 9.38 2.76
N SER A 25 -13.97 8.12 2.58
CA SER A 25 -13.98 7.10 3.64
C SER A 25 -12.57 6.58 4.03
N GLY A 26 -11.49 7.10 3.43
CA GLY A 26 -10.11 6.67 3.71
C GLY A 26 -9.66 5.36 3.02
N ALA A 27 -10.52 4.74 2.20
CA ALA A 27 -10.21 3.59 1.36
C ALA A 27 -9.54 4.05 0.05
N PRO A 28 -8.35 3.56 -0.34
CA PRO A 28 -7.86 2.22 -0.02
C PRO A 28 -6.81 2.17 1.09
N PHE A 29 -6.35 3.29 1.65
CA PHE A 29 -5.27 3.32 2.66
C PHE A 29 -5.67 2.68 4.00
N TYR A 30 -6.95 2.72 4.32
CA TYR A 30 -7.50 2.13 5.55
C TYR A 30 -7.36 0.59 5.58
N TYR A 31 -7.57 -0.08 4.45
CA TYR A 31 -7.57 -1.55 4.38
C TYR A 31 -6.20 -2.21 4.65
N PRO A 32 -5.09 -1.81 4.00
CA PRO A 32 -3.76 -2.33 4.33
C PRO A 32 -3.28 -1.82 5.70
N GLY A 33 -3.74 -0.65 6.15
CA GLY A 33 -3.41 -0.11 7.47
C GLY A 33 -3.96 -0.96 8.61
N MET A 34 -5.20 -1.45 8.50
CA MET A 34 -5.79 -2.34 9.50
C MET A 34 -5.15 -3.74 9.55
N ASN A 35 -4.55 -4.19 8.45
CA ASN A 35 -3.93 -5.52 8.33
C ASN A 35 -2.42 -5.44 8.09
N ALA A 36 -1.75 -4.45 8.69
CA ALA A 36 -0.34 -4.18 8.46
C ALA A 36 0.58 -5.39 8.75
N THR A 37 0.29 -6.18 9.78
CA THR A 37 1.07 -7.39 10.12
C THR A 37 1.01 -8.45 9.02
N ILE A 38 -0.18 -8.72 8.48
CA ILE A 38 -0.35 -9.69 7.39
C ILE A 38 0.30 -9.17 6.11
N MET A 39 0.16 -7.88 5.82
CA MET A 39 0.79 -7.26 4.66
C MET A 39 2.32 -7.33 4.74
N TYR A 40 2.89 -7.11 5.93
CA TYR A 40 4.34 -7.22 6.16
C TYR A 40 4.82 -8.65 5.94
N VAL A 41 4.22 -9.63 6.64
CA VAL A 41 4.60 -11.04 6.53
C VAL A 41 4.37 -11.57 5.11
N GLY A 42 3.25 -11.21 4.50
CA GLY A 42 2.94 -11.55 3.11
C GLY A 42 3.96 -10.97 2.13
N HIS A 43 4.38 -9.72 2.33
CA HIS A 43 5.41 -9.09 1.50
C HIS A 43 6.78 -9.76 1.68
N GLU A 44 7.16 -10.14 2.90
CA GLU A 44 8.43 -10.85 3.12
C GLU A 44 8.44 -12.23 2.45
N ILE A 45 7.30 -12.94 2.49
CA ILE A 45 7.19 -14.28 1.88
C ILE A 45 7.06 -14.18 0.35
N CYS A 46 6.30 -13.22 -0.16
CA CYS A 46 5.93 -13.10 -1.58
C CYS A 46 6.80 -12.09 -2.35
N GLY A 47 7.71 -11.38 -1.70
CA GLY A 47 8.51 -10.30 -2.30
C GLY A 47 9.39 -10.74 -3.47
N ASN A 48 9.70 -12.04 -3.57
CA ASN A 48 10.45 -12.63 -4.69
C ASN A 48 9.61 -13.59 -5.54
N MET A 49 8.30 -13.70 -5.29
CA MET A 49 7.42 -14.62 -6.02
C MET A 49 6.66 -13.88 -7.12
N PHE A 50 6.53 -14.55 -8.27
CA PHE A 50 5.60 -14.14 -9.33
C PHE A 50 4.17 -14.19 -8.77
N PRO A 51 3.28 -13.21 -8.98
CA PRO A 51 3.30 -12.04 -9.87
C PRO A 51 3.84 -10.71 -9.29
N TRP A 52 4.36 -10.67 -8.06
CA TRP A 52 4.80 -9.42 -7.41
C TRP A 52 6.14 -8.89 -7.93
N HIS A 53 7.05 -9.79 -8.28
CA HIS A 53 8.30 -9.44 -8.93
C HIS A 53 8.37 -10.11 -10.30
N TRP A 54 8.34 -9.31 -11.36
CA TRP A 54 8.53 -9.76 -12.74
C TRP A 54 9.56 -8.88 -13.41
N SER A 55 10.59 -9.49 -13.99
CA SER A 55 11.64 -8.80 -14.72
C SER A 55 11.59 -9.24 -16.18
N VAL A 56 11.29 -8.31 -17.09
CA VAL A 56 11.37 -8.54 -18.54
C VAL A 56 12.73 -8.01 -19.02
N GLY A 57 13.71 -8.92 -19.09
CA GLY A 57 15.03 -8.66 -19.66
C GLY A 57 15.87 -7.65 -18.87
N THR A 58 16.63 -6.80 -19.57
CA THR A 58 17.37 -5.69 -18.97
C THR A 58 16.44 -4.49 -18.80
N MET A 59 15.78 -4.39 -17.64
CA MET A 59 14.92 -3.26 -17.27
C MET A 59 15.76 -1.97 -17.15
N ASN A 60 16.14 -1.39 -18.28
CA ASN A 60 17.08 -0.26 -18.35
C ASN A 60 16.38 1.11 -18.28
N THR A 61 15.05 1.13 -18.40
CA THR A 61 14.26 2.36 -18.38
C THR A 61 13.59 2.51 -17.02
N HIS A 62 13.77 3.67 -16.39
CA HIS A 62 13.14 4.01 -15.11
C HIS A 62 11.60 3.86 -15.15
N MET A 63 10.97 4.08 -16.30
CA MET A 63 9.52 3.88 -16.45
C MET A 63 9.09 2.43 -16.28
N LEU A 64 9.92 1.47 -16.72
CA LEU A 64 9.60 0.05 -16.60
C LEU A 64 9.65 -0.39 -15.13
N LEU A 65 10.65 0.07 -14.38
CA LEU A 65 10.73 -0.15 -12.93
C LEU A 65 9.53 0.48 -12.21
N LEU A 66 9.19 1.73 -12.53
CA LEU A 66 8.01 2.38 -11.94
C LEU A 66 6.72 1.61 -12.22
N SER A 67 6.55 1.09 -13.43
CA SER A 67 5.36 0.30 -13.79
C SER A 67 5.29 -1.03 -13.03
N GLN A 68 6.45 -1.65 -12.75
CA GLN A 68 6.54 -2.85 -11.92
C GLN A 68 6.15 -2.55 -10.47
N ASP A 69 6.65 -1.45 -9.90
CA ASP A 69 6.32 -1.04 -8.53
C ASP A 69 4.83 -0.69 -8.39
N ILE A 70 4.25 -0.01 -9.39
CA ILE A 70 2.81 0.28 -9.44
C ILE A 70 2.02 -1.04 -9.52
N TRP A 71 2.46 -2.00 -10.33
CA TRP A 71 1.81 -3.31 -10.42
C TRP A 71 1.82 -4.06 -9.09
N GLY A 72 2.98 -4.13 -8.42
CA GLY A 72 3.13 -4.78 -7.12
C GLY A 72 2.29 -4.12 -6.02
N THR A 73 2.28 -2.78 -5.97
CA THR A 73 1.47 -2.03 -5.00
C THR A 73 -0.03 -2.19 -5.25
N LEU A 74 -0.49 -2.17 -6.50
CA LEU A 74 -1.88 -2.46 -6.85
C LEU A 74 -2.28 -3.90 -6.48
N GLY A 75 -1.43 -4.88 -6.73
CA GLY A 75 -1.64 -6.26 -6.31
C GLY A 75 -1.82 -6.38 -4.80
N TRP A 76 -0.98 -5.71 -4.01
CA TRP A 76 -1.10 -5.67 -2.56
C TRP A 76 -2.37 -4.95 -2.07
N ILE A 77 -2.79 -3.87 -2.73
CA ILE A 77 -4.06 -3.19 -2.42
C ILE A 77 -5.25 -4.14 -2.64
N LEU A 78 -5.23 -4.93 -3.71
CA LEU A 78 -6.28 -5.92 -3.97
C LEU A 78 -6.28 -7.05 -2.94
N VAL A 79 -5.10 -7.54 -2.53
CA VAL A 79 -4.99 -8.54 -1.45
C VAL A 79 -5.50 -7.97 -0.13
N ALA A 80 -5.16 -6.73 0.22
CA ALA A 80 -5.67 -6.06 1.42
C ALA A 80 -7.20 -5.90 1.38
N TYR A 81 -7.76 -5.57 0.22
CA TYR A 81 -9.21 -5.48 0.03
C TYR A 81 -9.90 -6.86 0.15
N TRP A 82 -9.30 -7.90 -0.42
CA TRP A 82 -9.80 -9.28 -0.28
C TRP A 82 -9.80 -9.72 1.18
N LEU A 83 -8.69 -9.48 1.90
CA LEU A 83 -8.54 -9.81 3.31
C LEU A 83 -9.54 -9.05 4.19
N HIS A 84 -9.78 -7.77 3.90
CA HIS A 84 -10.81 -6.98 4.55
C HIS A 84 -12.21 -7.58 4.35
N THR A 85 -12.51 -8.09 3.14
CA THR A 85 -13.78 -8.76 2.84
C THR A 85 -13.95 -10.06 3.64
N LEU A 86 -12.84 -10.75 3.95
CA LEU A 86 -12.83 -11.93 4.80
C LEU A 86 -12.94 -11.63 6.31
N ASN A 87 -12.97 -10.35 6.73
CA ASN A 87 -12.99 -9.90 8.14
C ASN A 87 -11.89 -10.55 9.01
N PHE A 88 -10.77 -10.94 8.42
CA PHE A 88 -9.68 -11.59 9.14
C PHE A 88 -8.67 -10.53 9.62
N PHE A 89 -8.92 -10.00 10.81
CA PHE A 89 -8.04 -9.02 11.45
C PHE A 89 -7.14 -9.75 12.45
N LEU A 90 -5.88 -9.94 12.10
CA LEU A 90 -4.89 -10.53 12.99
C LEU A 90 -4.36 -9.42 13.92
N SER A 91 -5.14 -9.13 14.98
CA SER A 91 -4.69 -8.31 16.11
C SER A 91 -4.04 -9.24 17.14
N LEU A 92 -2.71 -9.13 17.31
CA LEU A 92 -2.02 -9.74 18.45
C LEU A 92 -2.16 -8.84 19.68
#